data_AF-A0A939C3D7-F1
#
_entry.id   AF-A0A939C3D7-F1
#
_cell.length_a   1.000
_cell.length_b   1.000
_cell.length_c   1.000
_cell.angle_alpha   90.00
_cell.angle_beta   90.00
_cell.angle_gamma   90.00
#
_symmetry.space_group_name_H-M   'P 1'
#
loop_
_entity.id
_entity.type
_entity.pdbx_description
1 polymer ?
#
loop_
_entity_poly.entity_id
_entity_poly.type
_entity_poly.pdbx_seq_one_letter_code
_entity_poly.pdbx_strand_id
1 'polypeptide(L)' 'MNQLETYTKNGQKITQMLRMLKAKGKTVIVATHDPELMKLADRTACLEDGRLSSQNE' A
#
# COMPACT_ATOMS: atom_id res chain seq x y z
N MET A 1 -25.18 3.85 -5.83
CA MET A 1 -24.16 3.91 -4.78
C MET A 1 -22.83 3.59 -5.45
N ASN A 2 -22.06 4.60 -5.83
CA ASN A 2 -20.87 4.40 -6.66
C ASN A 2 -19.70 3.94 -5.79
N GLN A 3 -18.99 2.90 -6.24
CA GLN A 3 -17.80 2.34 -5.57
C GLN A 3 -16.70 3.40 -5.29
N LEU A 4 -16.74 4.54 -5.98
CA LEU A 4 -15.81 5.66 -5.83
C LEU A 4 -15.97 6.43 -4.50
N GLU A 5 -17.19 6.53 -3.95
CA GLU A 5 -17.43 7.34 -2.75
C GLU A 5 -17.00 6.65 -1.45
N THR A 6 -17.02 5.32 -1.40
CA THR A 6 -16.64 4.55 -0.19
C THR A 6 -15.12 4.41 -0.02
N TYR A 7 -14.35 4.48 -1.12
CA TYR A 7 -12.90 4.32 -1.10
C TYR A 7 -12.18 5.48 -0.39
N THR A 8 -12.73 6.68 -0.50
CA THR A 8 -12.05 7.92 -0.07
C THR A 8 -11.80 7.98 1.44
N LYS A 9 -12.79 7.64 2.27
CA LYS A 9 -12.68 7.86 3.72
C LYS A 9 -11.88 6.77 4.45
N ASN A 10 -11.97 5.51 3.98
CA ASN A 10 -11.28 4.39 4.61
C ASN A 10 -9.84 4.25 4.12
N GLY A 11 -9.60 4.44 2.81
CA GLY A 11 -8.24 4.40 2.24
C GLY A 11 -7.32 5.47 2.84
N GLN A 12 -7.85 6.67 3.09
CA GLN A 12 -7.11 7.75 3.77
C GLN A 12 -6.74 7.39 5.21
N LYS A 13 -7.65 6.80 5.98
CA LYS A 13 -7.38 6.38 7.36
C LYS A 13 -6.32 5.27 7.43
N ILE A 14 -6.41 4.27 6.55
CA ILE A 14 -5.42 3.20 6.45
C ILE A 14 -4.05 3.80 6.10
N THR A 15 -4.00 4.66 5.08
CA THR A 15 -2.78 5.37 4.68
C THR A 15 -2.13 6.13 5.85
N GLN A 16 -2.93 6.88 6.61
CA GLN A 16 -2.44 7.63 7.77
C GLN A 16 -1.88 6.69 8.86
N MET A 17 -2.55 5.56 9.10
CA MET A 17 -2.09 4.56 10.06
C MET A 17 -0.75 3.94 9.64
N LEU A 18 -0.59 3.57 8.37
CA LEU A 18 0.65 2.99 7.84
C LEU A 18 1.81 3.98 7.95
N ARG A 19 1.58 5.26 7.62
CA ARG A 19 2.57 6.33 7.80
C ARG A 19 2.98 6.50 9.27
N MET A 20 2.02 6.45 10.20
CA MET A 20 2.30 6.53 11.62
C MET A 20 3.14 5.33 12.11
N LEU A 21 2.85 4.11 11.63
CA LEU A 21 3.64 2.93 11.99
C LEU A 21 5.09 3.05 11.51
N LYS A 22 5.30 3.49 10.26
CA LYS A 22 6.63 3.80 9.73
C LYS A 22 7.36 4.84 10.57
N ALA A 23 6.69 5.95 10.92
CA ALA A 23 7.27 7.00 11.76
C ALA A 23 7.67 6.51 13.16
N LYS A 24 7.04 5.44 13.66
CA LYS A 24 7.41 4.75 14.90
C LYS A 24 8.53 3.71 14.73
N GLY A 25 9.22 3.70 13.58
CA GLY A 25 10.31 2.78 13.29
C GLY A 25 9.87 1.34 13.02
N LYS A 26 8.60 1.12 12.64
CA LYS A 26 8.10 -0.23 12.31
C LYS A 26 8.25 -0.51 10.82
N THR A 27 8.74 -1.70 10.50
CA THR A 27 8.65 -2.25 9.14
C THR A 27 7.23 -2.73 8.88
N VAL A 28 6.66 -2.33 7.76
CA VAL A 28 5.28 -2.66 7.37
C VAL A 28 5.29 -3.25 5.97
N ILE A 29 4.69 -4.42 5.79
CA ILE A 29 4.53 -5.09 4.49
C ILE A 29 3.04 -5.08 4.15
N VAL A 30 2.71 -4.66 2.93
CA VAL A 30 1.33 -4.59 2.44
C VAL A 30 1.25 -5.26 1.08
N ALA A 31 0.34 -6.22 0.94
CA ALA A 31 -0.08 -6.74 -0.37
C ALA A 31 -1.30 -5.95 -0.83
N THR A 32 -1.21 -5.30 -2.00
CA THR A 32 -2.29 -4.46 -2.52
C THR A 32 -2.28 -4.43 -4.05
N HIS A 33 -3.44 -4.16 -4.63
CA HIS A 33 -3.60 -3.78 -6.04
C HIS A 33 -3.93 -2.28 -6.20
N ASP A 34 -3.97 -1.52 -5.09
CA ASP A 34 -4.24 -0.08 -5.12
C ASP A 34 -2.98 0.70 -5.53
N PRO A 35 -2.95 1.32 -6.72
CA PRO A 35 -1.79 2.06 -7.20
C PRO A 35 -1.49 3.29 -6.36
N GLU A 36 -2.47 3.91 -5.71
CA GLU A 36 -2.23 5.06 -4.82
C GLU A 36 -1.47 4.64 -3.58
N LEU A 37 -1.76 3.45 -3.03
CA LEU A 37 -1.03 2.91 -1.88
C LEU A 37 0.39 2.47 -2.27
N MET A 38 0.57 1.92 -3.48
CA MET A 38 1.89 1.56 -4.00
C MET A 38 2.82 2.79 -4.10
N LYS A 39 2.29 3.96 -4.49
CA LYS A 39 3.06 5.23 -4.54
C LYS A 39 3.58 5.69 -3.17
N LEU A 40 3.07 5.15 -2.07
CA LEU A 40 3.48 5.51 -0.72
C LEU A 40 4.58 4.63 -0.15
N ALA A 41 4.79 3.46 -0.76
CA ALA A 41 5.76 2.50 -0.30
C ALA A 41 7.18 3.00 -0.59
N ASP A 42 8.10 2.76 0.35
CA ASP A 42 9.53 2.96 0.11
C ASP A 42 10.05 1.97 -0.92
N ARG A 43 9.50 0.76 -0.91
CA ARG A 43 9.84 -0.35 -1.80
C ARG A 43 8.59 -1.05 -2.26
N THR A 44 8.63 -1.52 -3.50
CA THR A 44 7.58 -2.27 -4.16
C THR A 44 8.19 -3.53 -4.76
N ALA A 45 7.45 -4.62 -4.68
CA ALA A 45 7.79 -5.87 -5.34
C ALA A 45 6.51 -6.45 -5.97
N CYS A 46 6.60 -6.94 -7.19
CA CYS A 46 5.52 -7.62 -7.89
C CYS A 46 5.69 -9.13 -7.79
N LEU A 47 4.64 -9.83 -7.40
CA LEU A 47 4.57 -11.29 -7.37
C LEU A 47 3.64 -11.77 -8.50
N GLU A 48 4.15 -12.57 -9.41
CA GLU A 48 3.42 -13.16 -10.54
C GLU A 48 3.75 -14.66 -10.60
N ASP A 49 2.71 -15.50 -10.72
CA ASP A 49 2.85 -16.97 -10.78
C ASP A 49 3.76 -17.58 -9.69
N GLY A 50 3.66 -17.05 -8.47
CA GLY A 50 4.45 -17.50 -7.32
C GLY A 50 5.92 -17.07 -7.34
N ARG A 51 6.32 -16.17 -8.25
CA ARG A 51 7.68 -15.65 -8.39
C ARG A 51 7.72 -14.14 -8.31
N LEU A 52 8.82 -13.59 -7.79
CA LEU A 52 9.08 -12.15 -7.84
C LEU A 52 9.40 -11.76 -9.28
N SER A 53 8.53 -10.96 -9.88
CA SER A 53 8.61 -10.52 -11.28
C SER A 53 9.35 -9.19 -11.42
N SER A 54 9.16 -8.27 -10.47
CA SER A 54 9.86 -6.98 -10.42
C SER A 54 9.99 -6.46 -8.99
N GLN A 55 10.96 -5.60 -8.73
CA GLN A 55 11.16 -4.93 -7.44
C GLN A 55 11.97 -3.63 -7.59
N ASN A 56 11.73 -2.65 -6.71
CA ASN A 56 12.54 -1.43 -6.59
C ASN A 56 13.11 -1.27 -5.17
N GLU A 57 14.24 -0.54 -5.08
CA GLU A 57 15.00 -0.30 -3.84
C GLU A 57 14.67 1.01 -3.14
#